data_AF-A0A3B9USK5-F1
#
_entry.id   AF-A0A3B9USK5-F1
#
_cell.length_a   1.000
_cell.length_b   1.000
_cell.length_c   1.000
_cell.angle_alpha   90.00
_cell.angle_beta   90.00
_cell.angle_gamma   90.00
#
_symmetry.space_group_name_H-M   'P 1'
#
loop_
_entity.id
_entity.type
_entity.pdbx_description
1 polymer ?
#
loop_
_entity_poly.entity_id
_entity_poly.type
_entity_poly.pdbx_seq_one_letter_code
_entity_poly.pdbx_strand_id
1 'polypeptide(L)'
;MIVIKASGFQVESKFDITFNSIGSTILIFLVIFRFMSLKGFINIANCKLIDLFNAAKKEDKMPKIGALIYLIAIISVIIIMLGYRNAYLAADNFNKTLNALILVILGTYGLLGAVLPVVLKHLIRRKSFFYKGVNVISISNIAYRIRSNYRTYATVVILVAATITALGTAITMNHTYKSRIENKYIYTFSYASLKDINEKSIKNIIEKSNHKITKEVKLSLLYSDNIDGYNKYGLISFVKYSDFIRVLKELGNYELVNSMDSNLTEENRCIYVQKAGTLITLSLGEKTDEFIINDKKFSVSEKIKIPFLGGIYPSDLLIINDGTYSELERELKKINFYGIKVDNQENTKVLTKELENMADKDRNN
;
A
#
# COMPACT_ATOMS: atom_id res chain seq x y z
N MET A 1 -1.58 -22.31 1.18
CA MET A 1 -2.75 -22.33 0.27
C MET A 1 -3.79 -21.27 0.62
N ILE A 2 -4.32 -21.21 1.86
CA ILE A 2 -5.27 -20.14 2.28
C ILE A 2 -4.70 -18.74 2.04
N VAL A 3 -3.44 -18.51 2.42
CA VAL A 3 -2.76 -17.23 2.21
C VAL A 3 -2.60 -16.88 0.72
N ILE A 4 -2.28 -17.85 -0.14
CA ILE A 4 -2.10 -17.65 -1.59
C ILE A 4 -3.45 -17.35 -2.26
N LYS A 5 -4.49 -18.09 -1.86
CA LYS A 5 -5.85 -17.90 -2.38
C LYS A 5 -6.46 -16.59 -1.89
N ALA A 6 -6.26 -16.23 -0.62
CA ALA A 6 -6.66 -14.94 -0.04
C ALA A 6 -5.89 -13.76 -0.65
N SER A 7 -4.63 -13.98 -1.04
CA SER A 7 -3.82 -12.98 -1.77
C SER A 7 -4.30 -12.76 -3.21
N GLY A 8 -5.19 -13.62 -3.74
CA GLY A 8 -5.78 -13.46 -5.07
C GLY A 8 -4.84 -13.81 -6.23
N PHE A 9 -3.76 -14.53 -5.94
CA PHE A 9 -2.88 -15.10 -6.97
C PHE A 9 -3.57 -16.32 -7.60
N GLN A 10 -3.75 -16.31 -8.93
CA GLN A 10 -4.27 -17.43 -9.71
C GLN A 10 -3.19 -18.49 -9.96
N VAL A 11 -2.52 -18.95 -8.91
CA VAL A 11 -1.66 -20.12 -9.00
C VAL A 11 -2.54 -21.33 -8.73
N GLU A 12 -2.70 -22.22 -9.71
CA GLU A 12 -3.30 -23.54 -9.52
C GLU A 12 -2.42 -24.38 -8.58
N SER A 13 -2.51 -24.09 -7.28
CA SER A 13 -1.92 -24.91 -6.23
C SER A 13 -2.89 -26.06 -5.97
N LYS A 14 -2.66 -27.19 -6.64
CA LYS A 14 -3.26 -28.46 -6.21
C LYS A 14 -2.70 -28.79 -4.83
N PHE A 15 -3.58 -29.14 -3.89
CA PHE A 15 -3.18 -29.57 -2.56
C PHE A 15 -2.57 -30.96 -2.67
N ASP A 16 -1.24 -31.02 -2.71
CA ASP A 16 -0.49 -32.26 -2.74
C ASP A 16 0.28 -32.39 -1.43
N ILE A 17 -0.08 -33.41 -0.63
CA ILE A 17 0.68 -33.76 0.57
C ILE A 17 1.72 -34.78 0.15
N THR A 18 2.91 -34.28 -0.18
CA THR A 18 4.04 -35.16 -0.47
C THR A 18 4.59 -35.75 0.82
N PHE A 19 4.92 -37.05 0.82
CA PHE A 19 5.55 -37.73 1.98
C PHE A 19 6.84 -37.03 2.45
N ASN A 20 7.60 -36.42 1.52
CA ASN A 20 8.77 -35.61 1.85
C ASN A 20 8.42 -34.43 2.76
N SER A 21 7.30 -33.72 2.51
CA SER A 21 6.86 -32.59 3.32
C SER A 21 6.45 -33.03 4.73
N ILE A 22 5.81 -34.20 4.86
CA ILE A 22 5.50 -34.80 6.17
C ILE A 22 6.81 -35.07 6.93
N GLY A 23 7.78 -35.72 6.28
CA GLY A 23 9.08 -36.03 6.87
C GLY A 23 9.83 -34.77 7.34
N SER A 24 9.88 -33.72 6.51
CA SER A 24 10.49 -32.44 6.89
C SER A 24 9.78 -31.78 8.07
N THR A 25 8.44 -31.85 8.10
CA THR A 25 7.66 -31.27 9.20
C THR A 25 7.93 -32.00 10.51
N ILE A 26 7.92 -33.34 10.48
CA ILE A 26 8.27 -34.18 11.64
C ILE A 26 9.67 -33.83 12.12
N LEU A 27 10.66 -33.77 11.23
CA LEU A 27 12.05 -33.44 11.57
C LEU A 27 12.15 -32.09 12.27
N ILE A 28 11.55 -31.04 11.70
CA ILE A 28 11.57 -29.68 12.27
C ILE A 28 10.93 -29.67 13.67
N PHE A 29 9.76 -30.29 13.82
CA PHE A 29 9.11 -30.38 15.13
C PHE A 29 9.94 -31.18 16.13
N LEU A 30 10.59 -32.27 15.70
CA LEU A 30 11.46 -33.07 16.56
C LEU A 30 12.66 -32.26 17.07
N VAL A 31 13.26 -31.43 16.19
CA VAL A 31 14.35 -30.51 16.57
C VAL A 31 13.86 -29.46 17.56
N ILE A 32 12.72 -28.82 17.30
CA ILE A 32 12.12 -27.81 18.20
C ILE A 32 11.78 -28.44 19.56
N PHE A 33 11.16 -29.62 19.57
CA PHE A 33 10.81 -30.35 20.78
C PHE A 33 12.05 -30.77 21.55
N ARG A 34 13.08 -31.28 20.89
CA ARG A 34 14.35 -31.58 21.56
C ARG A 34 14.94 -30.35 22.21
N PHE A 35 14.95 -29.21 21.52
CA PHE A 35 15.52 -27.98 22.05
C PHE A 35 14.70 -27.44 23.24
N MET A 36 13.37 -27.43 23.13
CA MET A 36 12.46 -27.07 24.23
C MET A 36 12.61 -28.02 25.42
N SER A 37 12.69 -29.32 25.17
CA SER A 37 12.85 -30.34 26.21
C SER A 37 14.19 -30.23 26.90
N LEU A 38 15.30 -30.01 26.17
CA LEU A 38 16.61 -29.77 26.78
C LEU A 38 16.58 -28.50 27.63
N LYS A 39 16.04 -27.40 27.10
CA LYS A 39 15.94 -26.15 27.85
C LYS A 39 15.09 -26.31 29.11
N GLY A 40 13.96 -27.01 29.01
CA GLY A 40 13.09 -27.35 30.14
C GLY A 40 13.81 -28.22 31.16
N PHE A 41 14.51 -29.26 30.71
CA PHE A 41 15.30 -30.16 31.56
C PHE A 41 16.43 -29.41 32.27
N ILE A 42 17.22 -28.60 31.58
CA ILE A 42 18.28 -27.77 32.17
C ILE A 42 17.69 -26.82 33.21
N ASN A 43 16.55 -26.19 32.90
CA ASN A 43 15.90 -25.26 33.83
C ASN A 43 15.41 -25.96 35.11
N ILE A 44 14.87 -27.18 34.98
CA ILE A 44 14.43 -27.99 36.13
C ILE A 44 15.64 -28.52 36.92
N ALA A 45 16.68 -29.02 36.23
CA ALA A 45 17.88 -29.57 36.86
C ALA A 45 18.69 -28.50 37.62
N ASN A 46 18.67 -27.26 37.14
CA ASN A 46 19.32 -26.13 37.81
C ASN A 46 18.47 -25.50 38.94
N CYS A 47 17.20 -25.88 39.09
CA CYS A 47 16.38 -25.44 40.22
C CYS A 47 16.80 -26.18 41.49
N LYS A 48 17.28 -25.45 42.51
CA LYS A 48 17.59 -26.05 43.81
C LYS A 48 16.31 -26.54 44.45
N LEU A 49 16.36 -27.69 45.13
CA LEU A 49 15.21 -28.26 45.86
C LEU A 49 14.60 -27.24 46.84
N ILE A 50 15.46 -26.41 47.45
CA ILE A 50 15.04 -25.36 48.39
C ILE A 50 14.28 -24.21 47.72
N ASP A 51 14.56 -23.92 46.45
CA ASP A 51 13.81 -22.94 45.66
C ASP A 51 12.43 -23.49 45.29
N LEU A 52 12.30 -24.82 45.12
CA LEU A 52 11.00 -25.48 44.89
C LEU A 52 10.12 -25.44 46.14
N PHE A 53 10.69 -25.73 47.32
CA PHE A 53 9.99 -25.61 48.60
C PHE A 53 9.66 -24.16 48.96
N ASN A 54 10.55 -23.20 48.65
CA ASN A 54 10.27 -21.78 48.84
C ASN A 54 9.28 -21.22 47.81
N ALA A 55 9.24 -21.74 46.58
CA ALA A 55 8.24 -21.36 45.58
C ALA A 55 6.82 -21.73 46.01
N ALA A 56 6.63 -22.89 46.67
CA ALA A 56 5.35 -23.28 47.26
C ALA A 56 4.93 -22.39 48.46
N LYS A 57 5.89 -21.81 49.18
CA LYS A 57 5.67 -20.84 50.28
C LYS A 57 5.60 -19.38 49.83
N LYS A 58 6.02 -19.08 48.60
CA LYS A 58 5.97 -17.74 48.03
C LYS A 58 4.50 -17.46 47.75
N GLU A 59 3.81 -16.83 48.70
CA GLU A 59 2.48 -16.28 48.47
C GLU A 59 2.51 -15.56 47.12
N ASP A 60 1.55 -15.87 46.24
CA ASP A 60 1.28 -15.16 44.99
C ASP A 60 0.81 -13.73 45.34
N LYS A 61 1.67 -12.95 46.00
CA LYS A 61 1.44 -11.55 46.30
C LYS A 61 1.44 -10.85 44.98
N MET A 62 0.27 -10.33 44.66
CA MET A 62 0.08 -9.44 43.54
C MET A 62 1.17 -8.33 43.63
N PRO A 63 2.10 -8.26 42.68
CA PRO A 63 3.25 -7.38 42.82
C PRO A 63 2.77 -5.93 42.83
N LYS A 64 3.26 -5.15 43.81
CA LYS A 64 2.87 -3.75 43.99
C LYS A 64 3.19 -2.96 42.72
N ILE A 65 2.14 -2.53 42.02
CA ILE A 65 2.27 -1.55 40.94
C ILE A 65 2.56 -0.20 41.60
N GLY A 66 3.84 0.19 41.60
CA GLY A 66 4.33 1.48 42.09
C GLY A 66 4.06 2.61 41.09
N ALA A 67 4.27 3.86 41.54
CA ALA A 67 4.02 5.08 40.76
C ALA A 67 4.75 5.11 39.41
N LEU A 68 5.95 4.53 39.34
CA LEU A 68 6.77 4.45 38.12
C LEU A 68 6.04 3.69 36.99
N ILE A 69 5.30 2.62 37.31
CA ILE A 69 4.54 1.85 36.31
C ILE A 69 3.35 2.64 35.76
N TYR A 70 2.72 3.49 36.57
CA TYR A 70 1.68 4.41 36.09
C TYR A 70 2.26 5.44 35.11
N LEU A 71 3.44 5.98 35.42
CA LEU A 71 4.14 6.91 34.51
C LEU A 71 4.52 6.23 33.19
N ILE A 72 5.07 5.01 33.23
CA ILE A 72 5.36 4.22 32.01
C ILE A 72 4.08 3.95 31.22
N ALA A 73 2.97 3.64 31.90
CA ALA A 73 1.69 3.39 31.23
C ALA A 73 1.21 4.62 30.44
N ILE A 74 1.27 5.81 31.05
CA ILE A 74 0.90 7.07 30.38
C ILE A 74 1.81 7.34 29.19
N ILE A 75 3.14 7.23 29.37
CA ILE A 75 4.12 7.42 28.30
C ILE A 75 3.88 6.44 27.15
N SER A 76 3.58 5.18 27.46
CA SER A 76 3.34 4.15 26.44
C SER A 76 2.12 4.48 25.57
N VAL A 77 1.04 4.98 26.17
CA VAL A 77 -0.15 5.43 25.44
C VAL A 77 0.18 6.62 24.53
N ILE A 78 0.95 7.59 25.03
CA ILE A 78 1.39 8.75 24.25
C ILE A 78 2.25 8.31 23.06
N ILE A 79 3.20 7.39 23.28
CA ILE A 79 4.07 6.85 22.21
C ILE A 79 3.25 6.18 21.12
N ILE A 80 2.24 5.37 21.47
CA ILE A 80 1.36 4.73 20.47
C ILE A 80 0.56 5.77 19.71
N MET A 81 0.02 6.77 20.40
CA MET A 81 -0.76 7.84 19.77
C MET A 81 0.11 8.67 18.80
N LEU A 82 1.36 8.98 19.17
CA LEU A 82 2.33 9.61 18.30
C LEU A 82 2.72 8.72 17.12
N GLY A 83 2.88 7.41 17.34
CA GLY A 83 3.12 6.43 16.27
C GLY A 83 2.00 6.44 15.25
N TYR A 84 0.74 6.44 15.71
CA TYR A 84 -0.44 6.49 14.85
C TYR A 84 -0.57 7.83 14.11
N ARG A 85 -0.25 8.95 14.76
CA ARG A 85 -0.18 10.27 14.11
C ARG A 85 0.87 10.30 13.01
N ASN A 86 2.04 9.71 13.25
CA ASN A 86 3.10 9.61 12.24
C ASN A 86 2.66 8.71 11.08
N ALA A 87 2.00 7.58 11.35
CA ALA A 87 1.47 6.69 10.32
C ALA A 87 0.40 7.38 9.45
N TYR A 88 -0.49 8.18 10.05
CA TYR A 88 -1.49 8.95 9.30
C TYR A 88 -0.84 9.99 8.38
N LEU A 89 0.21 10.66 8.86
CA LEU A 89 0.96 11.66 8.09
C LEU A 89 2.05 11.06 7.18
N ALA A 90 2.13 9.73 7.09
CA ALA A 90 3.20 9.03 6.39
C ALA A 90 2.94 8.83 4.88
N ALA A 91 1.84 9.37 4.34
CA ALA A 91 1.32 9.08 3.00
C ALA A 91 2.39 8.89 1.91
N ASP A 92 3.45 9.70 1.89
CA ASP A 92 4.59 9.51 0.97
C ASP A 92 5.98 9.56 1.65
N ASN A 93 6.05 9.62 2.99
CA ASN A 93 7.30 9.82 3.73
C ASN A 93 7.82 8.53 4.38
N PHE A 94 8.74 7.83 3.69
CA PHE A 94 9.35 6.59 4.18
C PHE A 94 9.95 6.72 5.59
N ASN A 95 10.60 7.84 5.89
CA ASN A 95 11.17 8.10 7.23
C ASN A 95 10.09 8.15 8.32
N LYS A 96 8.92 8.74 8.03
CA LYS A 96 7.80 8.78 8.99
C LYS A 96 7.19 7.39 9.18
N THR A 97 7.13 6.57 8.13
CA THR A 97 6.68 5.17 8.20
C THR A 97 7.59 4.33 9.11
N LEU A 98 8.92 4.43 8.92
CA LEU A 98 9.88 3.71 9.77
C LEU A 98 9.80 4.16 11.23
N ASN A 99 9.71 5.47 11.46
CA ASN A 99 9.56 6.01 12.81
C ASN A 99 8.26 5.54 13.48
N ALA A 100 7.14 5.53 12.73
CA ALA A 100 5.87 5.01 13.24
C ALA A 100 5.97 3.54 13.65
N LEU A 101 6.65 2.71 12.84
CA LEU A 101 6.85 1.29 13.15
C LEU A 101 7.61 1.09 14.47
N ILE A 102 8.73 1.81 14.65
CA ILE A 102 9.55 1.72 15.87
C ILE A 102 8.73 2.17 17.10
N LEU A 103 8.00 3.28 16.98
CA LEU A 103 7.15 3.80 18.07
C LEU A 103 6.05 2.79 18.45
N VAL A 104 5.38 2.17 17.48
CA VAL A 104 4.32 1.18 17.75
C VAL A 104 4.90 -0.08 18.42
N ILE A 105 6.07 -0.56 17.98
CA ILE A 105 6.74 -1.71 18.61
C ILE A 105 7.08 -1.40 20.08
N LEU A 106 7.75 -0.26 20.34
CA LEU A 106 8.10 0.16 21.71
C LEU A 106 6.86 0.39 22.56
N GLY A 107 5.84 1.04 22.01
CA GLY A 107 4.56 1.28 22.65
C GLY A 107 3.84 0.00 23.05
N THR A 108 3.88 -1.04 22.20
CA THR A 108 3.23 -2.34 22.47
C THR A 108 3.87 -3.06 23.66
N TYR A 109 5.19 -3.02 23.77
CA TYR A 109 5.89 -3.54 24.96
C TYR A 109 5.47 -2.79 26.23
N GLY A 110 5.35 -1.47 26.16
CA GLY A 110 4.87 -0.64 27.26
C GLY A 110 3.40 -0.89 27.60
N LEU A 111 2.56 -1.14 26.60
CA LEU A 111 1.13 -1.44 26.77
C LEU A 111 0.94 -2.72 27.57
N LEU A 112 1.59 -3.82 27.18
CA LEU A 112 1.45 -5.09 27.92
C LEU A 112 2.23 -5.11 29.24
N GLY A 113 3.36 -4.38 29.31
CA GLY A 113 4.20 -4.32 30.52
C GLY A 113 3.69 -3.39 31.62
N ALA A 114 2.97 -2.32 31.26
CA ALA A 114 2.54 -1.29 32.20
C ALA A 114 1.04 -1.00 32.13
N VAL A 115 0.50 -0.66 30.95
CA VAL A 115 -0.92 -0.26 30.79
C VAL A 115 -1.86 -1.37 31.22
N LEU A 116 -1.68 -2.58 30.70
CA LEU A 116 -2.55 -3.71 30.97
C LEU A 116 -2.53 -4.11 32.47
N PRO A 117 -1.36 -4.21 33.15
CA PRO A 117 -1.32 -4.37 34.61
C PRO A 117 -2.03 -3.25 35.39
N VAL A 118 -1.89 -1.98 34.97
CA VAL A 118 -2.57 -0.83 35.61
C VAL A 118 -4.09 -0.95 35.48
N VAL A 119 -4.59 -1.29 34.30
CA VAL A 119 -6.02 -1.53 34.04
C VAL A 119 -6.53 -2.70 34.89
N LEU A 120 -5.80 -3.81 34.94
CA LEU A 120 -6.18 -4.96 35.77
C LEU A 120 -6.22 -4.60 37.26
N LYS A 121 -5.27 -3.81 37.77
CA LYS A 121 -5.33 -3.30 39.15
C LYS A 121 -6.54 -2.40 39.39
N HIS A 122 -6.91 -1.57 38.43
CA HIS A 122 -8.11 -0.75 38.52
C HIS A 122 -9.39 -1.60 38.58
N LEU A 123 -9.48 -2.66 37.77
CA LEU A 123 -10.58 -3.62 37.79
C LEU A 123 -10.68 -4.35 39.13
N ILE A 124 -9.56 -4.74 39.71
CA ILE A 124 -9.50 -5.40 41.03
C ILE A 124 -9.92 -4.44 42.15
N ARG A 125 -9.62 -3.15 42.03
CA ARG A 125 -10.04 -2.14 43.01
C ARG A 125 -11.56 -1.92 43.01
N ARG A 126 -12.24 -2.21 41.89
CA ARG A 126 -13.68 -2.03 41.75
C ARG A 126 -14.44 -3.23 42.36
N LYS A 127 -14.68 -3.17 43.68
CA LYS A 127 -15.26 -4.28 44.46
C LYS A 127 -16.55 -4.86 43.86
N SER A 128 -17.44 -4.02 43.33
CA SER A 128 -18.71 -4.47 42.73
C SER A 128 -18.55 -5.37 41.50
N PHE A 129 -17.45 -5.22 40.76
CA PHE A 129 -17.13 -6.05 39.59
C PHE A 129 -16.23 -7.23 39.95
N PHE A 130 -15.22 -6.99 40.79
CA PHE A 130 -14.23 -8.00 41.14
C PHE A 130 -14.84 -9.16 41.95
N TYR A 131 -15.68 -8.88 42.95
CA TYR A 131 -16.28 -9.91 43.81
C TYR A 131 -17.48 -10.64 43.18
N LYS A 132 -17.81 -10.38 41.91
CA LYS A 132 -18.96 -11.00 41.25
C LYS A 132 -18.58 -12.35 40.66
N GLY A 133 -19.00 -13.44 41.33
CA GLY A 133 -18.84 -14.81 40.84
C GLY A 133 -17.38 -15.22 40.64
N VAL A 134 -17.06 -15.74 39.44
CA VAL A 134 -15.72 -16.27 39.10
C VAL A 134 -14.68 -15.19 38.77
N ASN A 135 -15.07 -13.91 38.73
CA ASN A 135 -14.19 -12.80 38.34
C ASN A 135 -12.95 -12.68 39.24
N VAL A 136 -13.08 -12.98 40.54
CA VAL A 136 -11.96 -12.95 41.50
C VAL A 136 -10.82 -13.85 41.03
N ILE A 137 -11.16 -15.09 40.65
CA ILE A 137 -10.19 -16.12 40.26
C ILE A 137 -9.65 -15.80 38.86
N SER A 138 -10.53 -15.49 37.91
CA SER A 138 -10.14 -15.22 36.52
C SER A 138 -9.23 -13.99 36.39
N ILE A 139 -9.60 -12.86 36.99
CA ILE A 139 -8.83 -11.60 36.89
C ILE A 139 -7.49 -11.73 37.60
N SER A 140 -7.46 -12.39 38.77
CA SER A 140 -6.20 -12.62 39.50
C SER A 140 -5.24 -13.50 38.70
N ASN A 141 -5.73 -14.58 38.09
CA ASN A 141 -4.94 -15.44 37.22
C ASN A 141 -4.40 -14.70 35.98
N ILE A 142 -5.23 -13.89 35.33
CA ILE A 142 -4.83 -13.09 34.16
C ILE A 142 -3.75 -12.08 34.56
N ALA A 143 -3.93 -11.36 35.66
CA ALA A 143 -2.99 -10.36 36.11
C ALA A 143 -1.63 -10.97 36.50
N TYR A 144 -1.63 -12.15 37.13
CA TYR A 144 -0.40 -12.87 37.42
C TYR A 144 0.33 -13.32 36.16
N ARG A 145 -0.38 -13.94 35.21
CA ARG A 145 0.18 -14.44 33.95
C ARG A 145 0.75 -13.31 33.08
N ILE A 146 0.02 -12.20 32.95
CA ILE A 146 0.50 -11.03 32.20
C ILE A 146 1.75 -10.47 32.86
N ARG A 147 1.78 -10.30 34.19
CA ARG A 147 2.96 -9.75 34.86
C ARG A 147 4.20 -10.63 34.68
N SER A 148 4.05 -11.95 34.81
CA SER A 148 5.18 -12.88 34.70
C SER A 148 5.67 -13.06 33.27
N ASN A 149 4.79 -12.96 32.27
CA ASN A 149 5.10 -13.27 30.87
C ASN A 149 4.80 -12.13 29.88
N TYR A 150 4.72 -10.87 30.32
CA TYR A 150 4.32 -9.74 29.45
C TYR A 150 5.19 -9.62 28.19
N ARG A 151 6.50 -9.92 28.31
CA ARG A 151 7.45 -9.88 27.17
C ARG A 151 7.04 -10.88 26.09
N THR A 152 6.72 -12.12 26.49
CA THR A 152 6.27 -13.16 25.58
C THR A 152 4.95 -12.77 24.91
N TYR A 153 3.99 -12.24 25.68
CA TYR A 153 2.74 -11.75 25.10
C TYR A 153 2.98 -10.59 24.11
N ALA A 154 3.91 -9.67 24.41
CA ALA A 154 4.25 -8.56 23.52
C ALA A 154 4.85 -9.04 22.21
N THR A 155 5.79 -10.00 22.28
CA THR A 155 6.37 -10.62 21.10
C THR A 155 5.30 -11.32 20.25
N VAL A 156 4.36 -12.05 20.88
CA VAL A 156 3.26 -12.72 20.15
C VAL A 156 2.35 -11.69 19.47
N VAL A 157 1.98 -10.61 20.15
CA VAL A 157 1.14 -9.55 19.59
C VAL A 157 1.82 -8.85 18.41
N ILE A 158 3.11 -8.52 18.54
CA ILE A 158 3.90 -7.92 17.45
C ILE A 158 4.01 -8.89 16.27
N LEU A 159 4.21 -10.17 16.54
CA LEU A 159 4.29 -11.19 15.49
C LEU A 159 2.96 -11.30 14.73
N VAL A 160 1.82 -11.32 15.43
CA VAL A 160 0.49 -11.34 14.80
C VAL A 160 0.22 -10.05 14.01
N ALA A 161 0.60 -8.89 14.55
CA ALA A 161 0.48 -7.64 13.81
C ALA A 161 1.33 -7.64 12.53
N ALA A 162 2.56 -8.16 12.61
CA ALA A 162 3.47 -8.26 11.47
C ALA A 162 2.93 -9.23 10.39
N THR A 163 2.34 -10.36 10.77
CA THR A 163 1.75 -11.30 9.80
C THR A 163 0.52 -10.72 9.13
N ILE A 164 -0.37 -10.04 9.86
CA ILE A 164 -1.53 -9.34 9.27
C ILE A 164 -1.06 -8.25 8.31
N THR A 165 -0.04 -7.48 8.69
CA THR A 165 0.53 -6.43 7.83
C THR A 165 1.14 -7.02 6.56
N ALA A 166 1.90 -8.12 6.67
CA ALA A 166 2.47 -8.81 5.52
C ALA A 166 1.38 -9.34 4.55
N LEU A 167 0.29 -9.88 5.09
CA LEU A 167 -0.87 -10.32 4.30
C LEU A 167 -1.55 -9.15 3.59
N GLY A 168 -1.79 -8.04 4.31
CA GLY A 168 -2.35 -6.81 3.72
C GLY A 168 -1.47 -6.28 2.58
N THR A 169 -0.16 -6.21 2.80
CA THR A 169 0.80 -5.82 1.76
C THR A 169 0.75 -6.75 0.55
N ALA A 170 0.67 -8.07 0.76
CA ALA A 170 0.59 -9.03 -0.34
C ALA A 170 -0.69 -8.84 -1.20
N ILE A 171 -1.84 -8.63 -0.56
CA ILE A 171 -3.11 -8.37 -1.25
C ILE A 171 -3.03 -7.06 -2.05
N THR A 172 -2.57 -5.97 -1.42
CA THR A 172 -2.40 -4.66 -2.07
C THR A 172 -1.39 -4.70 -3.22
N MET A 173 -0.32 -5.49 -3.06
CA MET A 173 0.67 -5.71 -4.11
C MET A 173 0.05 -6.43 -5.31
N ASN A 174 -0.74 -7.48 -5.08
CA ASN A 174 -1.43 -8.19 -6.16
C ASN A 174 -2.43 -7.28 -6.90
N HIS A 175 -3.23 -6.50 -6.17
CA HIS A 175 -4.10 -5.49 -6.78
C HIS A 175 -3.32 -4.49 -7.63
N THR A 176 -2.21 -3.96 -7.10
CA THR A 176 -1.38 -3.00 -7.84
C THR A 176 -0.73 -3.64 -9.07
N TYR A 177 -0.34 -4.91 -8.98
CA TYR A 177 0.21 -5.66 -10.10
C TYR A 177 -0.84 -5.89 -11.20
N LYS A 178 -2.08 -6.24 -10.84
CA LYS A 178 -3.19 -6.33 -11.80
C LYS A 178 -3.45 -4.99 -12.49
N SER A 179 -3.54 -3.90 -11.73
CA SER A 179 -3.70 -2.55 -12.31
C SER A 179 -2.52 -2.15 -13.21
N ARG A 180 -1.28 -2.60 -12.92
CA ARG A 180 -0.12 -2.41 -13.82
C ARG A 180 -0.30 -3.15 -15.14
N ILE A 181 -0.74 -4.40 -15.07
CA ILE A 181 -0.99 -5.23 -16.26
C ILE A 181 -2.11 -4.63 -17.10
N GLU A 182 -3.24 -4.28 -16.47
CA GLU A 182 -4.38 -3.65 -17.13
C GLU A 182 -3.98 -2.35 -17.82
N ASN A 183 -3.18 -1.51 -17.15
CA ASN A 183 -2.64 -0.30 -17.78
C ASN A 183 -1.68 -0.64 -18.91
N LYS A 184 -0.78 -1.61 -18.75
CA LYS A 184 0.14 -2.00 -19.84
C LYS A 184 -0.61 -2.43 -21.11
N TYR A 185 -1.74 -3.11 -20.97
CA TYR A 185 -2.53 -3.64 -22.09
C TYR A 185 -3.80 -2.83 -22.41
N ILE A 186 -3.94 -1.62 -21.86
CA ILE A 186 -5.09 -0.76 -22.13
C ILE A 186 -5.15 -0.37 -23.62
N TYR A 187 -3.99 -0.14 -24.23
CA TYR A 187 -3.78 0.02 -25.67
C TYR A 187 -2.84 -1.09 -26.17
N THR A 188 -3.08 -1.60 -27.37
CA THR A 188 -2.13 -2.51 -28.05
C THR A 188 -0.90 -1.73 -28.49
N PHE A 189 -1.13 -0.54 -29.06
CA PHE A 189 -0.09 0.37 -29.53
C PHE A 189 -0.36 1.76 -28.97
N SER A 190 0.69 2.46 -28.56
CA SER A 190 0.56 3.86 -28.16
C SER A 190 1.75 4.67 -28.64
N TYR A 191 1.48 5.86 -29.16
CA TYR A 191 2.48 6.79 -29.65
C TYR A 191 2.41 8.07 -28.84
N ALA A 192 3.57 8.61 -28.48
CA ALA A 192 3.70 9.92 -27.86
C ALA A 192 4.74 10.71 -28.66
N SER A 193 4.34 11.85 -29.23
CA SER A 193 5.21 12.68 -30.07
C SER A 193 5.01 14.17 -29.80
N LEU A 194 6.08 14.95 -29.94
CA LEU A 194 6.02 16.42 -29.94
C LEU A 194 5.49 16.98 -31.27
N LYS A 195 5.57 16.20 -32.34
CA LYS A 195 5.02 16.54 -33.67
C LYS A 195 3.64 15.89 -33.85
N ASP A 196 2.93 16.27 -34.90
CA ASP A 196 1.70 15.58 -35.29
C ASP A 196 1.98 14.12 -35.65
N ILE A 197 1.10 13.24 -35.19
CA ILE A 197 1.21 11.80 -35.42
C ILE A 197 0.57 11.48 -36.78
N ASN A 198 1.27 10.74 -37.65
CA ASN A 198 0.76 10.37 -38.97
C ASN A 198 -0.26 9.21 -38.86
N GLU A 199 -1.47 9.55 -38.42
CA GLU A 199 -2.55 8.60 -38.15
C GLU A 199 -2.93 7.75 -39.37
N LYS A 200 -2.95 8.35 -40.56
CA LYS A 200 -3.35 7.68 -41.81
C LYS A 200 -2.41 6.53 -42.14
N SER A 201 -1.11 6.75 -41.99
CA SER A 201 -0.10 5.71 -42.23
C SER A 201 -0.24 4.58 -41.21
N ILE A 202 -0.47 4.90 -39.94
CA ILE A 202 -0.65 3.90 -38.88
C ILE A 202 -1.90 3.05 -39.15
N LYS A 203 -3.04 3.69 -39.48
CA LYS A 203 -4.29 2.98 -39.80
C LYS A 203 -4.13 2.07 -41.03
N ASN A 204 -3.47 2.56 -42.08
CA ASN A 204 -3.22 1.76 -43.28
C ASN A 204 -2.37 0.50 -42.99
N ILE A 205 -1.39 0.57 -42.10
CA ILE A 205 -0.57 -0.58 -41.72
C ILE A 205 -1.43 -1.59 -40.93
N ILE A 206 -2.25 -1.11 -39.99
CA ILE A 206 -3.13 -1.97 -39.18
C ILE A 206 -4.17 -2.68 -40.07
N GLU A 207 -4.83 -1.96 -40.96
CA GLU A 207 -5.84 -2.53 -41.87
C GLU A 207 -5.24 -3.57 -42.82
N LYS A 208 -4.02 -3.35 -43.32
CA LYS A 208 -3.28 -4.33 -44.14
C LYS A 208 -2.90 -5.60 -43.39
N SER A 209 -2.76 -5.51 -42.07
CA SER A 209 -2.36 -6.62 -41.21
C SER A 209 -3.51 -7.55 -40.78
N ASN A 210 -4.71 -7.41 -41.39
CA ASN A 210 -5.94 -8.14 -41.03
C ASN A 210 -6.42 -7.93 -39.58
N HIS A 211 -5.95 -6.88 -38.90
CA HIS A 211 -6.42 -6.49 -37.58
C HIS A 211 -7.45 -5.36 -37.68
N LYS A 212 -8.48 -5.41 -36.84
CA LYS A 212 -9.51 -4.37 -36.72
C LYS A 212 -9.26 -3.50 -35.50
N ILE A 213 -9.29 -2.19 -35.72
CA ILE A 213 -9.24 -1.21 -34.63
C ILE A 213 -10.57 -1.29 -33.87
N THR A 214 -10.48 -1.64 -32.60
CA THR A 214 -11.63 -1.75 -31.69
C THR A 214 -11.84 -0.47 -30.89
N LYS A 215 -10.74 0.19 -30.48
CA LYS A 215 -10.77 1.48 -29.79
C LYS A 215 -9.61 2.36 -30.22
N GLU A 216 -9.84 3.67 -30.23
CA GLU A 216 -8.89 4.68 -30.62
C GLU A 216 -9.04 5.87 -29.65
N VAL A 217 -7.94 6.27 -29.01
CA VAL A 217 -7.89 7.39 -28.07
C VAL A 217 -6.88 8.40 -28.56
N LYS A 218 -7.31 9.65 -28.66
CA LYS A 218 -6.46 10.79 -29.01
C LYS A 218 -6.48 11.81 -27.88
N LEU A 219 -5.30 12.24 -27.49
CA LEU A 219 -5.11 13.24 -26.45
C LEU A 219 -4.01 14.21 -26.83
N SER A 220 -4.22 15.47 -26.49
CA SER A 220 -3.18 16.47 -26.43
C SER A 220 -2.85 16.69 -24.95
N LEU A 221 -1.61 16.43 -24.59
CA LEU A 221 -1.10 16.54 -23.23
C LEU A 221 -0.19 17.77 -23.17
N LEU A 222 -0.38 18.64 -22.19
CA LEU A 222 0.64 19.64 -21.87
C LEU A 222 1.59 19.04 -20.84
N TYR A 223 2.86 19.38 -20.89
CA TYR A 223 3.81 18.98 -19.86
C TYR A 223 4.77 20.11 -19.52
N SER A 224 5.28 20.07 -18.30
CA SER A 224 6.34 20.97 -17.84
C SER A 224 7.49 20.14 -17.27
N ASP A 225 8.71 20.59 -17.56
CA ASP A 225 9.94 20.00 -17.02
C ASP A 225 10.25 20.55 -15.60
N ASN A 226 9.59 21.65 -15.19
CA ASN A 226 9.75 22.29 -13.88
C ASN A 226 8.37 22.57 -13.25
N ILE A 227 8.04 21.88 -12.15
CA ILE A 227 6.82 22.11 -11.36
C ILE A 227 7.24 22.16 -9.90
N ASP A 228 6.98 23.28 -9.23
CA ASP A 228 7.26 23.44 -7.81
C ASP A 228 6.19 22.72 -6.98
N GLY A 229 6.61 21.94 -5.97
CA GLY A 229 5.75 21.07 -5.18
C GLY A 229 5.59 19.65 -5.75
N TYR A 230 6.28 19.34 -6.85
CA TYR A 230 6.36 18.00 -7.38
C TYR A 230 7.82 17.53 -7.49
N ASN A 231 7.99 16.24 -7.21
CA ASN A 231 9.29 15.59 -7.13
C ASN A 231 10.11 15.81 -8.42
N LYS A 232 11.37 16.21 -8.28
CA LYS A 232 12.37 16.53 -9.33
C LYS A 232 12.60 15.42 -10.40
N TYR A 233 11.93 14.27 -10.28
CA TYR A 233 12.18 13.05 -11.04
C TYR A 233 10.95 12.50 -11.78
N GLY A 234 9.80 13.20 -11.75
CA GLY A 234 8.60 12.79 -12.47
C GLY A 234 8.17 13.83 -13.49
N LEU A 235 7.62 13.37 -14.62
CA LEU A 235 6.94 14.22 -15.58
C LEU A 235 5.44 14.22 -15.24
N ILE A 236 4.85 15.41 -15.00
CA ILE A 236 3.39 15.58 -14.91
C ILE A 236 2.88 16.06 -16.26
N SER A 237 1.76 15.49 -16.68
CA SER A 237 1.01 15.98 -17.82
C SER A 237 -0.35 16.54 -17.42
N PHE A 238 -0.77 17.58 -18.12
CA PHE A 238 -2.08 18.20 -17.96
C PHE A 238 -3.02 17.70 -19.04
N VAL A 239 -4.25 17.40 -18.63
CA VAL A 239 -5.30 16.91 -19.52
C VAL A 239 -6.55 17.75 -19.29
N LYS A 240 -7.25 18.09 -20.38
CA LYS A 240 -8.57 18.73 -20.29
C LYS A 240 -9.55 17.81 -19.58
N TYR A 241 -10.42 18.39 -18.76
CA TYR A 241 -11.49 17.66 -18.10
C TYR A 241 -12.43 17.00 -19.12
N SER A 242 -12.80 17.69 -20.20
CA SER A 242 -13.65 17.10 -21.25
C SER A 242 -13.01 15.89 -21.94
N ASP A 243 -11.71 15.98 -22.26
CA ASP A 243 -10.95 14.89 -22.85
C ASP A 243 -10.81 13.71 -21.86
N PHE A 244 -10.60 13.99 -20.57
CA PHE A 244 -10.57 12.97 -19.53
C PHE A 244 -11.88 12.20 -19.46
N ILE A 245 -13.03 12.89 -19.40
CA ILE A 245 -14.35 12.26 -19.37
C ILE A 245 -14.63 11.47 -20.66
N ARG A 246 -14.25 12.00 -21.83
CA ARG A 246 -14.39 11.27 -23.12
C ARG A 246 -13.63 9.95 -23.08
N VAL A 247 -12.35 9.99 -22.70
CA VAL A 247 -11.51 8.79 -22.67
C VAL A 247 -12.02 7.78 -21.64
N LEU A 248 -12.49 8.22 -20.47
CA LEU A 248 -13.11 7.30 -19.51
C LEU A 248 -14.32 6.55 -20.09
N LYS A 249 -15.18 7.23 -20.85
CA LYS A 249 -16.33 6.61 -21.53
C LYS A 249 -15.86 5.61 -22.60
N GLU A 250 -14.86 5.97 -23.40
CA GLU A 250 -14.28 5.09 -24.42
C GLU A 250 -13.63 3.85 -23.81
N LEU A 251 -13.00 4.00 -22.64
CA LEU A 251 -12.43 2.89 -21.88
C LEU A 251 -13.49 2.03 -21.18
N GLY A 252 -14.73 2.53 -21.04
CA GLY A 252 -15.86 1.82 -20.42
C GLY A 252 -16.01 2.07 -18.91
N ASN A 253 -15.34 3.08 -18.36
CA ASN A 253 -15.36 3.43 -16.94
C ASN A 253 -16.55 4.34 -16.58
N TYR A 254 -17.78 3.90 -16.90
CA TYR A 254 -18.99 4.73 -16.74
C TYR A 254 -19.33 5.06 -15.29
N GLU A 255 -19.02 4.18 -14.33
CA GLU A 255 -19.26 4.44 -12.91
C GLU A 255 -18.44 5.65 -12.42
N LEU A 256 -17.17 5.71 -12.81
CA LEU A 256 -16.29 6.82 -12.46
C LEU A 256 -16.76 8.11 -13.13
N VAL A 257 -17.20 8.05 -14.39
CA VAL A 257 -17.75 9.21 -15.10
C VAL A 257 -18.96 9.79 -14.36
N ASN A 258 -19.83 8.94 -13.82
CA ASN A 258 -21.02 9.37 -13.09
C ASN A 258 -20.70 9.99 -11.73
N SER A 259 -19.54 9.69 -11.14
CA SER A 259 -19.10 10.31 -9.89
C SER A 259 -18.31 11.60 -10.10
N MET A 260 -17.92 11.93 -11.34
CA MET A 260 -17.18 13.15 -11.64
C MET A 260 -18.11 14.35 -11.76
N ASP A 261 -17.72 15.46 -11.12
CA ASP A 261 -18.37 16.77 -11.25
C ASP A 261 -17.35 17.77 -11.81
N SER A 262 -17.77 18.67 -12.70
CA SER A 262 -16.92 19.73 -13.26
C SER A 262 -16.38 20.66 -12.17
N ASN A 263 -17.14 20.83 -11.07
CA ASN A 263 -16.76 21.60 -9.89
C ASN A 263 -15.42 21.14 -9.28
N LEU A 264 -15.01 19.89 -9.51
CA LEU A 264 -13.73 19.34 -9.06
C LEU A 264 -12.52 20.02 -9.70
N THR A 265 -12.71 20.73 -10.81
CA THR A 265 -11.65 21.40 -11.57
C THR A 265 -11.81 22.92 -11.67
N GLU A 266 -12.83 23.49 -11.04
CA GLU A 266 -13.05 24.93 -11.01
C GLU A 266 -12.08 25.64 -10.05
N GLU A 267 -11.93 26.96 -10.18
CA GLU A 267 -11.14 27.80 -9.25
C GLU A 267 -9.70 27.33 -9.02
N ASN A 268 -8.97 26.95 -10.08
CA ASN A 268 -7.62 26.37 -10.00
C ASN A 268 -7.53 25.07 -9.18
N ARG A 269 -8.63 24.30 -9.11
CA ARG A 269 -8.60 22.94 -8.59
C ARG A 269 -8.25 21.95 -9.68
N CYS A 270 -7.65 20.82 -9.30
CA CYS A 270 -7.31 19.77 -10.24
C CYS A 270 -7.57 18.39 -9.64
N ILE A 271 -7.84 17.42 -10.52
CA ILE A 271 -7.90 16.01 -10.15
C ILE A 271 -6.53 15.41 -10.43
N TYR A 272 -5.93 14.80 -9.41
CA TYR A 272 -4.64 14.11 -9.56
C TYR A 272 -4.89 12.63 -9.89
N VAL A 273 -4.52 12.22 -11.10
CA VAL A 273 -4.56 10.82 -11.51
C VAL A 273 -3.16 10.25 -11.41
N GLN A 274 -2.97 9.39 -10.42
CA GLN A 274 -1.70 8.71 -10.20
C GLN A 274 -1.47 7.65 -11.27
N LYS A 275 -0.25 7.59 -11.80
CA LYS A 275 0.14 6.55 -12.76
C LYS A 275 -0.16 5.15 -12.21
N ALA A 276 -0.78 4.35 -13.06
CA ALA A 276 -1.16 2.99 -12.69
C ALA A 276 0.09 2.19 -12.32
N GLY A 277 0.04 1.60 -11.13
CA GLY A 277 1.12 0.76 -10.63
C GLY A 277 2.07 1.38 -9.64
N THR A 278 2.00 2.68 -9.32
CA THR A 278 2.82 3.21 -8.22
C THR A 278 2.59 2.38 -6.94
N LEU A 279 3.68 1.82 -6.40
CA LEU A 279 3.69 0.97 -5.19
C LEU A 279 4.16 1.77 -3.98
N ILE A 280 5.18 2.58 -4.18
CA ILE A 280 5.74 3.53 -3.23
C ILE A 280 6.04 4.78 -4.02
N THR A 281 5.41 5.89 -3.69
CA THR A 281 5.91 7.21 -4.11
C THR A 281 7.00 7.55 -3.11
N LEU A 282 8.27 7.48 -3.52
CA LEU A 282 9.36 8.04 -2.72
C LEU A 282 9.32 9.57 -2.88
N SER A 283 8.24 10.19 -2.38
CA SER A 283 8.17 11.64 -2.30
C SER A 283 8.99 12.02 -1.08
N LEU A 284 10.21 12.51 -1.30
CA LEU A 284 10.97 13.17 -0.24
C LEU A 284 10.20 14.44 0.14
N GLY A 285 9.26 14.33 1.08
CA GLY A 285 8.78 15.46 1.87
C GLY A 285 7.73 16.40 1.28
N GLU A 286 7.41 16.40 -0.01
CA GLU A 286 6.53 17.44 -0.58
C GLU A 286 5.05 17.06 -0.67
N LYS A 287 4.21 18.05 -0.34
CA LYS A 287 2.75 17.97 -0.33
C LYS A 287 2.22 17.72 -1.74
N THR A 288 1.67 16.54 -2.00
CA THR A 288 0.96 16.21 -3.25
C THR A 288 -0.46 16.80 -3.32
N ASP A 289 -0.75 17.82 -2.51
CA ASP A 289 -2.07 18.46 -2.42
C ASP A 289 -2.09 19.83 -3.10
N GLU A 290 -0.93 20.43 -3.35
CA GLU A 290 -0.80 21.74 -3.99
C GLU A 290 0.36 21.72 -5.00
N PHE A 291 0.14 22.24 -6.20
CA PHE A 291 1.14 22.35 -7.27
C PHE A 291 1.26 23.80 -7.71
N ILE A 292 2.48 24.29 -7.92
CA ILE A 292 2.69 25.64 -8.44
C ILE A 292 3.31 25.54 -9.84
N ILE A 293 2.64 26.15 -10.81
CA ILE A 293 3.03 26.15 -12.23
C ILE A 293 2.93 27.57 -12.74
N ASN A 294 4.05 28.15 -13.19
CA ASN A 294 4.12 29.54 -13.70
C ASN A 294 3.38 30.53 -12.78
N ASP A 295 3.69 30.50 -11.48
CA ASP A 295 3.08 31.32 -10.41
C ASP A 295 1.57 31.08 -10.16
N LYS A 296 0.91 30.16 -10.87
CA LYS A 296 -0.44 29.71 -10.57
C LYS A 296 -0.41 28.52 -9.62
N LYS A 297 -1.16 28.64 -8.52
CA LYS A 297 -1.32 27.60 -7.51
C LYS A 297 -2.54 26.75 -7.82
N PHE A 298 -2.32 25.45 -7.98
CA PHE A 298 -3.36 24.44 -8.15
C PHE A 298 -3.54 23.63 -6.87
N SER A 299 -4.80 23.38 -6.49
CA SER A 299 -5.12 22.54 -5.33
C SER A 299 -5.79 21.24 -5.75
N VAL A 300 -5.34 20.11 -5.21
CA VAL A 300 -5.89 18.79 -5.56
C VAL A 300 -7.25 18.61 -4.89
N SER A 301 -8.29 18.46 -5.71
CA SER A 301 -9.66 18.20 -5.24
C SER A 301 -9.89 16.72 -4.96
N GLU A 302 -9.35 15.85 -5.80
CA GLU A 302 -9.53 14.40 -5.73
C GLU A 302 -8.28 13.67 -6.23
N LYS A 303 -7.99 12.52 -5.62
CA LYS A 303 -6.89 11.63 -6.02
C LYS A 303 -7.44 10.31 -6.52
N ILE A 304 -7.12 9.97 -7.76
CA ILE A 304 -7.65 8.79 -8.45
C ILE A 304 -6.49 7.92 -8.91
N LYS A 305 -6.68 6.60 -8.88
CA LYS A 305 -5.72 5.63 -9.42
C LYS A 305 -6.41 4.75 -10.46
N ILE A 306 -6.18 5.05 -11.74
CA ILE A 306 -6.76 4.32 -12.86
C ILE A 306 -5.76 4.10 -14.01
N PRO A 307 -5.89 3.00 -14.75
CA PRO A 307 -5.27 2.86 -16.08
C PRO A 307 -5.76 3.95 -17.04
N PHE A 308 -4.85 4.71 -17.67
CA PHE A 308 -5.23 5.81 -18.57
C PHE A 308 -4.35 5.97 -19.82
N LEU A 309 -3.03 6.22 -19.66
CA LEU A 309 -2.10 6.48 -20.78
C LEU A 309 -1.36 5.24 -21.30
N GLY A 310 -1.57 4.08 -20.68
CA GLY A 310 -0.83 2.87 -21.04
C GLY A 310 0.60 2.83 -20.48
N GLY A 311 1.42 1.92 -21.02
CA GLY A 311 2.78 1.67 -20.51
C GLY A 311 3.89 2.54 -21.11
N ILE A 312 3.66 3.19 -22.26
CA ILE A 312 4.70 3.91 -23.02
C ILE A 312 4.93 5.33 -22.47
N TYR A 313 3.89 5.96 -21.93
CA TYR A 313 3.98 7.30 -21.35
C TYR A 313 3.57 7.28 -19.87
N PRO A 314 4.46 6.82 -18.96
CA PRO A 314 4.17 6.64 -17.54
C PRO A 314 4.26 7.98 -16.77
N SER A 315 3.38 8.92 -17.12
CA SER A 315 3.25 10.23 -16.47
C SER A 315 2.09 10.25 -15.49
N ASP A 316 2.23 11.00 -14.39
CA ASP A 316 1.10 11.36 -13.54
C ASP A 316 0.31 12.48 -14.22
N LEU A 317 -1.02 12.49 -14.06
CA LEU A 317 -1.88 13.46 -14.74
C LEU A 317 -2.51 14.43 -13.76
N LEU A 318 -2.55 15.70 -14.16
CA LEU A 318 -3.40 16.71 -13.57
C LEU A 318 -4.54 17.03 -14.52
N ILE A 319 -5.75 16.69 -14.12
CA ILE A 319 -6.95 17.03 -14.88
C ILE A 319 -7.39 18.42 -14.44
N ILE A 320 -7.48 19.32 -15.42
CA ILE A 320 -7.80 20.73 -15.21
C ILE A 320 -8.97 21.13 -16.09
N ASN A 321 -9.63 22.23 -15.72
CA ASN A 321 -10.71 22.80 -16.52
C ASN A 321 -10.20 23.16 -17.93
N ASP A 322 -11.04 22.95 -18.94
CA ASP A 322 -10.77 23.24 -20.35
C ASP A 322 -10.32 24.70 -20.61
N GLY A 323 -10.89 25.66 -19.87
CA GLY A 323 -10.48 27.07 -19.92
C GLY A 323 -9.05 27.27 -19.44
N THR A 324 -8.73 26.74 -18.26
CA THR A 324 -7.38 26.79 -17.68
C THR A 324 -6.35 26.05 -18.54
N TYR A 325 -6.72 24.93 -19.15
CA TYR A 325 -5.87 24.24 -20.11
C TYR A 325 -5.51 25.14 -21.30
N SER A 326 -6.51 25.86 -21.84
CA SER A 326 -6.31 26.72 -23.01
C SER A 326 -5.39 27.91 -22.72
N GLU A 327 -5.37 28.40 -21.48
CA GLU A 327 -4.38 29.38 -21.01
C GLU A 327 -2.98 28.77 -20.97
N LEU A 328 -2.83 27.60 -20.36
CA LEU A 328 -1.54 26.91 -20.21
C LEU A 328 -0.98 26.38 -21.54
N GLU A 329 -1.82 26.10 -22.54
CA GLU A 329 -1.39 25.62 -23.86
C GLU A 329 -0.47 26.62 -24.58
N ARG A 330 -0.55 27.91 -24.23
CA ARG A 330 0.33 28.95 -24.79
C ARG A 330 1.72 28.99 -24.14
N GLU A 331 1.84 28.45 -22.94
CA GLU A 331 3.04 28.58 -22.10
C GLU A 331 3.81 27.25 -21.97
N LEU A 332 3.10 26.12 -22.06
CA LEU A 332 3.65 24.79 -21.85
C LEU A 332 3.89 24.04 -23.16
N LYS A 333 4.81 23.08 -23.11
CA LYS A 333 5.09 22.21 -24.25
C LYS A 333 3.95 21.18 -24.41
N LYS A 334 3.68 20.80 -25.65
CA LYS A 334 2.60 19.89 -26.02
C LYS A 334 3.15 18.54 -26.50
N ILE A 335 2.55 17.45 -26.04
CA ILE A 335 2.76 16.09 -26.52
C ILE A 335 1.43 15.56 -27.02
N ASN A 336 1.41 15.12 -28.27
CA ASN A 336 0.29 14.39 -28.84
C ASN A 336 0.42 12.92 -28.45
N PHE A 337 -0.65 12.36 -27.88
CA PHE A 337 -0.77 10.96 -27.51
C PHE A 337 -1.83 10.29 -28.38
N TYR A 338 -1.48 9.12 -28.91
CA TYR A 338 -2.37 8.30 -29.73
C TYR A 338 -2.33 6.85 -29.28
N GLY A 339 -3.41 6.39 -28.65
CA GLY A 339 -3.58 5.02 -28.17
C GLY A 339 -4.53 4.23 -29.07
N ILE A 340 -4.13 3.03 -29.47
CA ILE A 340 -4.91 2.16 -30.36
C ILE A 340 -5.05 0.79 -29.72
N LYS A 341 -6.29 0.29 -29.68
CA LYS A 341 -6.60 -1.09 -29.32
C LYS A 341 -7.10 -1.83 -30.53
N VAL A 342 -6.41 -2.90 -30.89
CA VAL A 342 -6.80 -3.82 -31.98
C VAL A 342 -7.37 -5.12 -31.41
N ASP A 343 -8.10 -5.85 -32.24
CA ASP A 343 -8.52 -7.22 -31.96
C ASP A 343 -7.31 -8.18 -31.93
N ASN A 344 -7.48 -9.31 -31.24
CA ASN A 344 -6.47 -10.37 -31.13
C ASN A 344 -5.05 -9.84 -30.79
N GLN A 345 -4.94 -9.10 -29.68
CA GLN A 345 -3.70 -8.44 -29.23
C GLN A 345 -2.50 -9.39 -29.11
N GLU A 346 -2.73 -10.68 -28.90
CA GLU A 346 -1.67 -11.69 -28.76
C GLU A 346 -0.94 -11.99 -30.08
N ASN A 347 -1.59 -11.74 -31.22
CA ASN A 347 -1.05 -12.06 -32.55
C ASN A 347 -0.54 -10.81 -33.32
N THR A 348 -0.11 -9.77 -32.61
CA THR A 348 0.31 -8.53 -33.26
C THR A 348 1.81 -8.43 -33.50
N LYS A 349 2.60 -9.50 -33.27
CA LYS A 349 4.08 -9.45 -33.28
C LYS A 349 4.66 -8.93 -34.60
N VAL A 350 4.09 -9.33 -35.74
CA VAL A 350 4.50 -8.86 -37.07
C VAL A 350 4.15 -7.38 -37.25
N LEU A 351 2.92 -7.02 -36.91
CA LEU A 351 2.42 -5.64 -36.94
C LEU A 351 3.25 -4.71 -36.04
N THR A 352 3.63 -5.15 -34.85
CA THR A 352 4.50 -4.41 -33.92
C THR A 352 5.82 -4.04 -34.59
N LYS A 353 6.47 -4.99 -35.27
CA LYS A 353 7.76 -4.75 -35.92
C LYS A 353 7.64 -3.78 -37.10
N GLU A 354 6.56 -3.82 -37.86
CA GLU A 354 6.31 -2.87 -38.96
C GLU A 354 6.08 -1.45 -38.43
N LEU A 355 5.31 -1.33 -37.35
CA LEU A 355 5.02 -0.06 -36.69
C LEU A 355 6.25 0.54 -35.99
N GLU A 356 7.12 -0.28 -35.39
CA GLU A 356 8.41 0.15 -34.82
C GLU A 356 9.33 0.71 -35.92
N ASN A 357 9.48 -0.01 -37.03
CA ASN A 357 10.31 0.45 -38.16
C ASN A 357 9.81 1.76 -38.77
N MET A 358 8.50 2.01 -38.78
CA MET A 358 7.94 3.29 -39.20
C MET A 358 8.31 4.40 -38.20
N ALA A 359 8.12 4.15 -36.91
CA ALA A 359 8.43 5.12 -35.85
C ALA A 359 9.92 5.52 -35.84
N ASP A 360 10.83 4.57 -36.08
CA ASP A 360 12.27 4.84 -36.17
C ASP A 360 12.64 5.70 -37.39
N LYS A 361 11.96 5.52 -38.52
CA LYS A 361 12.13 6.38 -39.70
C LYS A 361 11.63 7.79 -39.47
N ASP A 362 10.50 7.94 -38.78
CA ASP A 362 9.93 9.24 -38.44
C ASP A 362 10.74 9.98 -37.36
N ARG A 363 11.52 9.25 -36.54
CA ARG A 363 12.41 9.84 -35.52
C ARG A 363 13.74 10.33 -36.08
N ASN A 364 14.22 9.69 -37.15
CA ASN A 364 15.49 10.02 -37.82
C ASN A 364 15.35 11.08 -38.92
N ASN A 365 14.12 11.57 -39.17
CA ASN A 365 13.78 12.67 -40.08
C ASN A 365 13.16 13.85 -39.29
#